data_AF-A0A350CHN7-F1
#
_entry.id   AF-A0A350CHN7-F1
#
_cell.length_a   1.000
_cell.length_b   1.000
_cell.length_c   1.000
_cell.angle_alpha   90.00
_cell.angle_beta   90.00
_cell.angle_gamma   90.00
#
_symmetry.space_group_name_H-M   'P 1'
#
loop_
_entity.id
_entity.type
_entity.pdbx_description
1 polymer ?
#
loop_
_entity_poly.entity_id
_entity_poly.type
_entity_poly.pdbx_seq_one_letter_code
_entity_poly.pdbx_strand_id
1 'polypeptide(L)' 'MNSVQLCSAAETDFTEALRYYATRNPEVALQFDAEVDSALRRIAAGAEQFPAVDDGHRYLTIAPVSIFDHF' A
#
# COMPACT_ATOMS: atom_id res chain seq x y z
N MET A 1 6.12 18.24 8.12
CA MET A 1 5.29 17.45 7.19
C MET A 1 6.26 16.80 6.22
N ASN A 2 6.54 15.52 6.40
CA ASN A 2 7.56 14.84 5.59
C ASN A 2 6.94 14.43 4.25
N SER A 3 7.67 14.64 3.16
CA SER A 3 7.26 14.18 1.84
C SER A 3 7.66 12.72 1.67
N VAL A 4 6.70 11.86 1.35
CA VAL A 4 6.99 10.47 0.94
C VAL A 4 7.36 10.49 -0.54
N GLN A 5 8.46 9.81 -0.88
CA GLN A 5 8.90 9.65 -2.26
C GLN A 5 8.85 8.16 -2.58
N LEU A 6 8.21 7.82 -3.70
CA LEU A 6 8.17 6.46 -4.20
C LEU A 6 9.30 6.29 -5.22
N CYS A 7 10.02 5.18 -5.14
CA CYS A 7 10.92 4.79 -6.22
C CYS A 7 10.11 4.17 -7.37
N SER A 8 10.69 4.13 -8.55
CA SER A 8 10.03 3.59 -9.75
C SER A 8 9.59 2.13 -9.59
N ALA A 9 10.34 1.32 -8.82
CA ALA A 9 9.95 -0.05 -8.51
C ALA A 9 8.65 -0.09 -7.69
N ALA A 10 8.54 0.75 -6.65
CA ALA A 10 7.33 0.82 -5.83
C ALA A 10 6.10 1.32 -6.62
N GLU A 11 6.28 2.29 -7.52
CA GLU A 11 5.20 2.75 -8.41
C GLU A 11 4.73 1.64 -9.37
N THR A 12 5.68 0.83 -9.85
CA THR A 12 5.39 -0.32 -10.72
C THR A 12 4.60 -1.39 -9.95
N ASP A 13 5.08 -1.79 -8.78
CA ASP A 13 4.42 -2.79 -7.93
C ASP A 13 3.00 -2.36 -7.56
N PHE A 14 2.82 -1.09 -7.19
CA PHE A 14 1.51 -0.52 -6.90
C PHE A 14 0.57 -0.60 -8.12
N THR A 15 1.06 -0.19 -9.29
CA THR A 15 0.27 -0.20 -10.53
C THR A 15 -0.13 -1.61 -10.94
N GLU A 16 0.78 -2.58 -10.81
CA GLU A 16 0.50 -3.98 -11.13
C GLU A 16 -0.52 -4.60 -10.16
N ALA A 17 -0.36 -4.35 -8.85
CA ALA A 17 -1.31 -4.81 -7.85
C ALA A 17 -2.71 -4.19 -8.07
N LEU A 18 -2.78 -2.88 -8.32
CA LEU A 18 -4.06 -2.20 -8.58
C LEU A 18 -4.76 -2.76 -9.83
N ARG A 19 -4.02 -3.01 -10.91
CA ARG A 19 -4.55 -3.67 -12.12
C ARG A 19 -5.03 -5.09 -11.82
N TYR A 20 -4.25 -5.85 -11.06
CA TYR A 20 -4.64 -7.21 -10.67
C TYR A 20 -5.97 -7.24 -9.94
N TYR A 21 -6.17 -6.34 -8.96
CA TYR A 21 -7.45 -6.23 -8.25
C TYR A 21 -8.56 -5.71 -9.16
N ALA A 22 -8.32 -4.65 -9.94
CA ALA A 22 -9.34 -4.04 -10.79
C ALA A 22 -9.92 -5.01 -11.84
N THR A 23 -9.10 -5.95 -12.33
CA THR A 23 -9.55 -6.97 -13.28
C THR A 23 -10.48 -8.02 -12.67
N ARG A 24 -10.45 -8.20 -11.35
CA ARG A 24 -11.26 -9.22 -10.62
C ARG A 24 -12.44 -8.60 -9.90
N ASN A 25 -12.17 -7.53 -9.16
CA ASN A 25 -13.19 -6.80 -8.42
C ASN A 25 -12.76 -5.32 -8.28
N PRO A 26 -13.46 -4.37 -8.93
CA PRO A 26 -13.11 -2.95 -8.87
C PRO A 26 -13.28 -2.36 -7.46
N GLU A 27 -14.18 -2.88 -6.62
CA GLU A 27 -14.34 -2.42 -5.24
C GLU A 27 -13.12 -2.77 -4.39
N VAL A 28 -12.55 -3.96 -4.62
CA VAL A 28 -11.29 -4.40 -3.96
C VAL A 28 -10.12 -3.51 -4.40
N ALA A 29 -10.08 -3.10 -5.67
CA ALA A 29 -9.07 -2.18 -6.16
C ALA A 29 -9.17 -0.80 -5.49
N LEU A 30 -10.39 -0.28 -5.32
CA LEU A 30 -10.63 0.98 -4.61
C LEU A 30 -10.25 0.89 -3.12
N GLN A 31 -10.56 -0.24 -2.47
CA GLN A 31 -10.16 -0.46 -1.08
C GLN A 31 -8.63 -0.52 -0.95
N PHE A 32 -7.95 -1.23 -1.87
CA PHE A 32 -6.49 -1.32 -1.89
C PHE A 32 -5.84 0.07 -2.07
N ASP A 33 -6.31 0.86 -3.03
CA ASP A 33 -5.83 2.23 -3.26
C ASP A 33 -5.98 3.11 -2.01
N ALA A 34 -7.16 3.08 -1.37
CA ALA A 34 -7.42 3.83 -0.15
C ALA A 34 -6.53 3.41 1.03
N GLU A 35 -6.27 2.11 1.19
CA GLU A 35 -5.38 1.59 2.24
C GLU A 35 -3.92 1.97 2.00
N VAL A 36 -3.46 1.99 0.74
CA VAL A 36 -2.12 2.47 0.37
C VAL A 36 -1.98 3.98 0.63
N ASP A 37 -2.95 4.80 0.23
CA ASP A 37 -2.93 6.25 0.52
C ASP A 37 -2.92 6.52 2.03
N SER A 38 -3.75 5.80 2.80
CA SER A 38 -3.76 5.85 4.26
C SER A 38 -2.40 5.49 4.86
N ALA A 39 -1.74 4.44 4.35
CA ALA A 39 -0.39 4.05 4.75
C ALA A 39 0.65 5.14 4.47
N LEU A 40 0.63 5.75 3.28
CA LEU A 40 1.53 6.84 2.91
C LEU A 40 1.36 8.06 3.83
N ARG A 41 0.12 8.41 4.19
CA ARG A 41 -0.15 9.49 5.17
C ARG A 41 0.41 9.16 6.55
N ARG A 42 0.31 7.92 7.01
CA ARG A 42 0.89 7.49 8.29
C ARG A 42 2.43 7.51 8.26
N ILE A 43 3.05 7.13 7.15
CA ILE A 43 4.50 7.26 6.95
C ILE A 43 4.93 8.72 6.97
N ALA A 44 4.20 9.61 6.27
CA ALA A 44 4.46 11.05 6.25
C ALA A 44 4.35 11.71 7.64
N ALA A 45 3.50 11.15 8.51
CA ALA A 45 3.30 11.62 9.88
C ALA A 45 4.42 11.19 10.84
N GLY A 46 5.13 10.10 10.55
CA GLY A 46 6.25 9.59 11.34
C GLY A 46 6.55 8.14 11.01
N ALA A 47 7.65 7.87 10.31
CA ALA A 47 8.03 6.51 9.93
C ALA A 47 8.60 5.73 11.13
N GLU A 48 9.14 6.43 12.13
CA GLU A 48 9.77 5.87 13.32
C GLU A 48 8.81 5.07 14.22
N GLN A 49 7.50 5.26 14.04
CA GLN A 49 6.47 4.52 14.76
C GLN A 49 6.33 3.05 14.31
N PHE A 50 6.85 2.70 13.13
CA PHE A 50 6.75 1.34 12.60
C PHE A 50 7.93 0.46 13.04
N PRO A 51 7.76 -0.85 13.19
CA PRO A 51 8.87 -1.72 13.60
C PRO A 51 10.03 -1.68 12.60
N ALA A 52 11.26 -1.62 13.11
CA ALA A 52 12.46 -1.72 12.30
C ALA A 52 12.71 -3.17 11.86
N VAL A 53 13.10 -3.32 10.60
CA VAL A 53 13.63 -4.58 10.04
C VAL A 53 15.14 -4.60 10.19
N ASP A 54 15.77 -3.44 9.91
CA ASP A 54 17.20 -3.17 10.04
C ASP A 54 17.42 -1.66 10.26
N ASP A 55 18.67 -1.19 10.12
CA ASP A 55 19.07 0.20 10.35
C ASP A 55 18.44 1.22 9.38
N GLY A 56 17.91 0.77 8.23
CA GLY A 56 17.34 1.64 7.18
C GLY A 56 15.90 1.31 6.81
N HIS A 57 15.39 0.14 7.16
CA HIS A 57 14.09 -0.36 6.71
C HIS A 57 13.12 -0.58 7.84
N ARG A 58 11.84 -0.29 7.56
CA ARG A 58 10.70 -0.51 8.44
C ARG A 58 9.58 -1.14 7.64
N TYR A 59 8.68 -1.87 8.31
CA TYR A 59 7.54 -2.47 7.64
C TYR A 59 6.21 -1.98 8.22
N LEU A 60 5.23 -1.86 7.34
CA LEU A 60 3.84 -1.55 7.67
C LEU A 60 2.95 -2.52 6.89
N THR A 61 2.09 -3.24 7.60
CA THR A 61 1.02 -4.04 7.01
C THR A 61 -0.25 -3.19 6.90
N ILE A 62 -0.84 -3.14 5.72
CA ILE A 62 -2.15 -2.50 5.48
C ILE A 62 -3.29 -3.48 5.74
N ALA A 63 -4.53 -2.98 5.84
CA ALA A 63 -5.67 -3.86 6.04
C ALA A 63 -5.81 -4.86 4.88
N PRO A 64 -6.22 -6.11 5.16
CA PRO A 64 -6.42 -7.10 4.10
C PRO A 64 -7.58 -6.66 3.19
N VAL A 65 -7.36 -6.77 1.88
CA VAL A 65 -8.42 -6.65 0.88
C VAL A 65 -8.87 -8.05 0.49
N SER A 66 -10.18 -8.27 0.43
CA SER A 66 -10.74 -9.62 0.18
C SER A 66 -11.24 -9.72 -1.25
N ILE A 67 -10.62 -10.56 -2.06
CA ILE A 67 -11.19 -10.99 -3.35
C ILE A 67 -12.13 -12.14 -3.03
N PHE A 68 -13.43 -11.88 -2.99
CA PHE A 68 -14.41 -12.95 -3.08
C PHE A 68 -14.60 -13.28 -4.56
N ASP A 69 -13.96 -14.35 -5.04
CA ASP A 69 -14.33 -14.91 -6.34
C ASP A 69 -15.75 -15.48 -6.20
N HIS A 70 -16.73 -14.81 -6.80
CA HIS A 70 -18.04 -15.41 -7.06
C HIS A 70 -17.86 -16.41 -8.21
N PHE A 71 -17.50 -17.65 -7.89
CA PHE A 71 -17.59 -18.79 -8.79
C PHE A 71 -19.03 -19.28 -8.91
#